data_AF-A0A923WLQ6-F1
#
_entry.id   AF-A0A923WLQ6-F1
#
_cell.length_a   1.000
_cell.length_b   1.000
_cell.length_c   1.000
_cell.angle_alpha   90.00
_cell.angle_beta   90.00
_cell.angle_gamma   90.00
#
_symmetry.space_group_name_H-M   'P 1'
#
loop_
_entity.id
_entity.type
_entity.pdbx_description
1 polymer ?
#
loop_
_entity_poly.entity_id
_entity_poly.type
_entity_poly.pdbx_seq_one_letter_code
_entity_poly.pdbx_strand_id
1 'polypeptide(L)'
;MVHIAGKAGKVGTPGTADVLRVQVLLDRAHFSSGEIDGVPGLNLRAALKGYQSARGIDGDGSLNAATWRALNVDGADALVQYTIAADDVAGPLKPVPQAMAAKAKLFALGYASAAEALGEKFHVSPALLERLNPGKDFSRAGEQIIVPNVLGSALLPLGGTIVVDKSARTLTLLGSAGGHV
;
A
#
# COMPACT_ATOMS: atom_id res chain seq x y z
N MET A 1 28.98 7.56 13.05
CA MET A 1 29.31 6.15 12.83
C MET A 1 28.98 5.37 14.09
N VAL A 2 27.91 4.58 14.10
CA VAL A 2 27.68 3.60 15.16
C VAL A 2 27.37 2.28 14.48
N HIS A 3 28.33 1.37 14.58
CA HIS A 3 28.21 -0.04 14.23
C HIS A 3 27.28 -0.72 15.24
N ILE A 4 26.33 -1.53 14.77
CA ILE A 4 25.71 -2.56 15.62
C ILE A 4 25.69 -3.86 14.84
N ALA A 5 26.56 -4.79 15.25
CA ALA A 5 26.53 -6.18 14.83
C ALA A 5 25.83 -7.04 15.89
N GLY A 6 24.95 -7.95 15.44
CA GLY A 6 24.66 -9.22 16.10
C GLY A 6 23.53 -9.27 17.12
N LYS A 7 22.35 -9.80 16.72
CA LYS A 7 21.69 -11.02 17.24
C LYS A 7 20.39 -11.26 16.46
N ALA A 8 20.11 -12.49 16.06
CA ALA A 8 18.80 -12.90 15.56
C ALA A 8 17.78 -12.90 16.73
N GLY A 9 17.41 -11.70 17.19
CA GLY A 9 16.29 -11.49 18.09
C GLY A 9 15.03 -11.28 17.26
N LYS A 10 13.91 -11.85 17.71
CA LYS A 10 12.58 -11.39 17.28
C LYS A 10 12.60 -9.86 17.38
N VAL A 11 12.42 -9.17 16.25
CA VAL A 11 12.12 -7.74 16.28
C VAL A 11 10.91 -7.62 17.20
N GLY A 12 11.00 -6.76 18.23
CA GLY A 12 9.86 -6.50 19.12
C GLY A 12 8.64 -6.10 18.29
N THR A 13 7.45 -6.10 18.89
CA THR A 13 6.23 -5.66 18.20
C THR A 13 6.52 -4.36 17.44
N PRO A 14 6.41 -4.34 16.09
CA PRO A 14 6.79 -3.18 15.30
C PRO A 14 6.02 -1.95 15.80
N GLY A 15 6.70 -0.82 15.96
CA GLY A 15 6.01 0.43 16.26
C GLY A 15 5.10 0.83 15.10
N THR A 16 4.14 1.73 15.32
CA THR A 16 3.23 2.21 14.26
C THR A 16 3.99 2.75 13.03
N ALA A 17 5.14 3.41 13.25
CA ALA A 17 6.02 3.88 12.18
C ALA A 17 6.64 2.73 11.36
N ASP A 18 6.99 1.62 12.01
CA ASP A 18 7.53 0.44 11.35
C ASP A 18 6.44 -0.23 10.51
N VAL A 19 5.21 -0.34 11.02
CA VAL A 19 4.06 -0.92 10.30
C VAL A 19 3.76 -0.15 9.02
N LEU A 20 3.66 1.19 9.10
CA LEU A 20 3.42 2.03 7.94
C LEU A 20 4.51 1.84 6.88
N ARG A 21 5.78 1.86 7.29
CA ARG A 21 6.90 1.63 6.37
C ARG A 21 6.80 0.27 5.70
N VAL A 22 6.48 -0.80 6.44
CA VAL A 22 6.32 -2.14 5.86
C VAL A 22 5.21 -2.17 4.82
N GLN A 23 4.04 -1.56 5.09
CA GLN A 23 2.94 -1.51 4.13
C GLN A 23 3.36 -0.81 2.83
N VAL A 24 4.06 0.33 2.91
CA VAL A 24 4.58 1.04 1.72
C VAL A 24 5.58 0.18 0.95
N LEU A 25 6.55 -0.45 1.64
CA LEU A 25 7.56 -1.28 0.98
C LEU A 25 6.96 -2.52 0.33
N LEU A 26 5.94 -3.11 0.95
CA LEU A 26 5.20 -4.24 0.39
C LEU A 26 4.38 -3.83 -0.84
N ASP A 27 3.70 -2.68 -0.79
CA ASP A 27 2.96 -2.13 -1.94
C ASP A 27 3.87 -1.92 -3.15
N ARG A 28 5.04 -1.28 -2.93
CA ARG A 28 6.07 -1.08 -3.97
C ARG A 28 6.68 -2.38 -4.49
N ALA A 29 6.69 -3.43 -3.67
CA ALA A 29 7.11 -4.76 -4.05
C ALA A 29 5.99 -5.59 -4.69
N HIS A 30 4.80 -5.01 -4.91
CA HIS A 30 3.60 -5.66 -5.44
C HIS A 30 2.96 -6.73 -4.55
N PHE A 31 3.20 -6.66 -3.24
CA PHE A 31 2.55 -7.48 -2.22
C PHE A 31 1.54 -6.64 -1.43
N SER A 32 0.36 -6.40 -2.00
CA SER A 32 -0.62 -5.52 -1.34
C SER A 32 -1.06 -6.05 0.04
N SER A 33 -0.99 -5.16 1.04
CA SER A 33 -1.56 -5.37 2.38
C SER A 33 -2.99 -4.84 2.51
N GLY A 34 -3.66 -4.53 1.40
CA GLY A 34 -4.87 -3.69 1.37
C GLY A 34 -4.51 -2.21 1.37
N GLU A 35 -5.41 -1.36 1.88
CA GLU A 35 -5.11 0.05 2.10
C GLU A 35 -3.98 0.22 3.11
N ILE A 36 -3.17 1.24 2.90
CA ILE A 36 -2.12 1.67 3.81
C ILE A 36 -2.79 2.47 4.92
N ASP A 37 -2.80 1.94 6.13
CA ASP A 37 -3.48 2.51 7.30
C ASP A 37 -2.55 2.69 8.52
N GLY A 38 -1.35 2.09 8.46
CA GLY A 38 -0.37 2.04 9.55
C GLY A 38 -0.77 1.08 10.68
N VAL A 39 -1.70 0.16 10.45
CA VAL A 39 -2.24 -0.75 11.46
C VAL A 39 -1.82 -2.20 11.17
N PRO A 40 -1.35 -2.96 12.18
CA PRO A 40 -1.09 -4.37 11.98
C PRO A 40 -2.42 -5.13 11.78
N GLY A 41 -2.47 -5.99 10.77
CA GLY A 41 -3.71 -6.71 10.43
C GLY A 41 -3.47 -8.01 9.67
N LEU A 42 -4.57 -8.73 9.41
CA LEU A 42 -4.53 -10.01 8.71
C LEU A 42 -4.01 -9.86 7.28
N ASN A 43 -4.37 -8.78 6.58
CA ASN A 43 -3.90 -8.52 5.23
C ASN A 43 -2.39 -8.24 5.21
N LEU A 44 -1.88 -7.46 6.18
CA LEU A 44 -0.44 -7.24 6.34
C LEU A 44 0.31 -8.56 6.57
N ARG A 45 -0.21 -9.42 7.45
CA ARG A 45 0.39 -10.75 7.70
C ARG A 45 0.37 -11.62 6.42
N ALA A 46 -0.72 -11.59 5.67
CA ALA A 46 -0.82 -12.34 4.42
C ALA A 46 0.18 -11.83 3.36
N ALA A 47 0.30 -10.50 3.21
CA ALA A 47 1.26 -9.87 2.32
C ALA A 47 2.71 -10.21 2.70
N LEU A 48 3.06 -10.14 3.99
CA LEU A 48 4.37 -10.56 4.51
C LEU A 48 4.66 -12.02 4.21
N LYS A 49 3.67 -12.91 4.39
CA LYS A 49 3.82 -14.35 4.09
C LYS A 49 4.05 -14.59 2.60
N GLY A 50 3.32 -13.89 1.74
CA GLY A 50 3.53 -13.93 0.29
C GLY A 50 4.92 -13.47 -0.10
N TYR A 51 5.36 -12.32 0.44
CA TYR A 51 6.69 -11.76 0.19
C TYR A 51 7.80 -12.72 0.66
N GLN A 52 7.64 -13.30 1.86
CA GLN A 52 8.57 -14.30 2.40
C GLN A 52 8.69 -15.51 1.49
N SER A 53 7.56 -16.10 1.10
CA SER A 53 7.53 -17.25 0.17
C SER A 53 8.21 -16.94 -1.16
N ALA A 54 7.88 -15.79 -1.76
CA ALA A 54 8.44 -15.38 -3.06
C ALA A 54 9.96 -15.11 -3.01
N ARG A 55 10.50 -14.78 -1.84
CA ARG A 55 11.93 -14.51 -1.63
C ARG A 55 12.70 -15.67 -0.98
N GLY A 56 12.05 -16.81 -0.75
CA GLY A 56 12.65 -17.96 -0.06
C GLY A 56 13.09 -17.65 1.38
N ILE A 57 12.39 -16.73 2.04
CA ILE A 57 12.64 -16.34 3.43
C ILE A 57 11.75 -17.20 4.33
N ASP A 58 12.34 -17.90 5.29
CA ASP A 58 11.57 -18.60 6.32
C ASP A 58 10.77 -17.61 7.15
N GLY A 59 9.45 -17.79 7.19
CA GLY A 59 8.54 -16.92 7.93
C GLY A 59 7.08 -17.36 7.84
N ASP A 60 6.29 -16.91 8.81
CA ASP A 60 4.88 -17.24 8.99
C ASP A 60 3.94 -16.03 8.74
N GLY A 61 4.46 -15.02 8.04
CA GLY A 61 3.84 -13.70 7.87
C GLY A 61 4.13 -12.71 8.98
N SER A 62 4.98 -13.05 9.96
CA SER A 62 5.49 -12.08 10.93
C SER A 62 6.66 -11.27 10.37
N LEU A 63 6.82 -10.01 10.83
CA LEU A 63 7.97 -9.20 10.48
C LEU A 63 9.21 -9.66 11.25
N ASN A 64 9.98 -10.56 10.66
CA ASN A 64 11.26 -11.02 11.21
C ASN A 64 12.45 -10.21 10.65
N ALA A 65 13.63 -10.35 11.26
CA ALA A 65 14.81 -9.58 10.88
C ALA A 65 15.26 -9.81 9.42
N ALA A 66 15.09 -11.04 8.90
CA ALA A 66 15.43 -11.35 7.51
C ALA A 66 14.47 -10.64 6.54
N THR A 67 13.17 -10.65 6.86
CA THR A 67 12.12 -9.96 6.09
C THR A 67 12.31 -8.45 6.13
N TRP A 68 12.57 -7.88 7.31
CA TRP A 68 12.86 -6.46 7.46
C TRP A 68 14.06 -6.02 6.62
N ARG A 69 15.16 -6.79 6.66
CA ARG A 69 16.34 -6.51 5.84
C ARG A 69 16.04 -6.58 4.35
N ALA A 70 15.28 -7.58 3.92
CA ALA A 70 14.91 -7.76 2.51
C ALA A 70 14.03 -6.60 2.00
N LEU A 71 13.06 -6.16 2.79
CA LEU A 71 12.22 -5.00 2.45
C LEU A 71 13.04 -3.71 2.38
N ASN A 72 13.97 -3.50 3.30
CA ASN A 72 14.79 -2.28 3.37
C ASN A 72 15.97 -2.24 2.38
N VAL A 73 16.10 -3.20 1.46
CA VAL A 73 16.94 -3.00 0.26
C VAL A 73 16.46 -1.77 -0.51
N ASP A 74 15.16 -1.53 -0.47
CA ASP A 74 14.55 -0.28 -0.87
C ASP A 74 14.75 0.80 0.22
N GLY A 75 15.71 1.68 -0.02
CA GLY A 75 16.12 2.74 0.90
C GLY A 75 15.35 4.06 0.72
N ALA A 76 14.37 4.14 -0.17
CA ALA A 76 13.61 5.37 -0.35
C ALA A 76 12.69 5.64 0.85
N ASP A 77 12.36 6.92 1.04
CA ASP A 77 11.46 7.36 2.08
C ASP A 77 10.06 6.78 1.85
N ALA A 78 9.44 6.31 2.93
CA ALA A 78 8.10 5.72 2.88
C ALA A 78 7.01 6.78 2.70
N LEU A 79 7.28 8.02 3.10
CA LEU A 79 6.39 9.17 2.98
C LEU A 79 7.09 10.26 2.19
N VAL A 80 6.34 10.92 1.31
CA VAL A 80 6.83 12.02 0.50
C VAL A 80 5.84 13.18 0.55
N GLN A 81 6.35 14.37 0.30
CA GLN A 81 5.52 15.55 0.08
C GLN A 81 4.99 15.53 -1.35
N TYR A 82 3.68 15.77 -1.50
CA TYR A 82 2.99 15.87 -2.77
C TYR A 82 2.21 17.19 -2.84
N THR A 83 2.23 17.83 -4.00
CA THR A 83 1.42 19.01 -4.30
C THR A 83 0.18 18.57 -5.05
N ILE A 84 -1.00 18.84 -4.49
CA ILE A 84 -2.28 18.48 -5.10
C ILE A 84 -2.38 19.13 -6.48
N ALA A 85 -2.50 18.30 -7.52
CA ALA A 85 -2.61 18.77 -8.89
C ALA A 85 -4.04 19.24 -9.19
N ALA A 86 -4.21 20.07 -10.22
CA ALA A 86 -5.53 20.50 -10.67
C ALA A 86 -6.43 19.31 -11.04
N ASP A 87 -5.84 18.26 -11.64
CA ASP A 87 -6.57 17.05 -12.04
C ASP A 87 -7.06 16.22 -10.84
N ASP A 88 -6.39 16.31 -9.69
CA ASP A 88 -6.83 15.59 -8.47
C ASP A 88 -8.14 16.17 -7.90
N VAL A 89 -8.50 17.41 -8.29
CA VAL A 89 -9.69 18.13 -7.81
C VAL A 89 -10.70 18.46 -8.90
N ALA A 90 -10.38 18.21 -10.17
CA ALA A 90 -11.19 18.63 -11.32
C ALA A 90 -12.55 17.92 -11.43
N GLY A 91 -12.68 16.70 -10.90
CA GLY A 91 -13.93 15.95 -10.88
C GLY A 91 -14.46 15.52 -12.26
N PRO A 92 -15.65 14.89 -12.32
CA PRO A 92 -16.77 15.10 -11.40
C PRO A 92 -16.65 14.31 -10.09
N LEU A 93 -16.57 15.04 -8.97
CA LEU A 93 -16.64 14.50 -7.61
C LEU A 93 -18.10 14.53 -7.16
N LYS A 94 -18.84 13.45 -7.43
CA LYS A 94 -20.28 13.39 -7.14
C LYS A 94 -20.55 12.44 -5.98
N PRO A 95 -21.39 12.81 -5.01
CA PRO A 95 -21.77 11.90 -3.93
C PRO A 95 -22.27 10.57 -4.48
N VAL A 96 -21.69 9.47 -4.02
CA VAL A 96 -22.12 8.12 -4.39
C VAL A 96 -23.27 7.70 -3.45
N PRO A 97 -24.49 7.46 -3.95
CA PRO A 97 -25.62 7.04 -3.12
C PRO A 97 -25.33 5.72 -2.38
N GLN A 98 -25.80 5.54 -1.15
CA GLN A 98 -25.56 4.29 -0.42
C GLN A 98 -26.33 3.09 -1.01
N ALA A 99 -27.58 3.32 -1.46
CA ALA A 99 -28.44 2.27 -1.97
C ALA A 99 -27.97 1.74 -3.34
N MET A 100 -27.84 0.41 -3.47
CA MET A 100 -27.37 -0.25 -4.70
C MET A 100 -28.22 0.11 -5.93
N ALA A 101 -29.54 0.19 -5.77
CA ALA A 101 -30.46 0.57 -6.86
C ALA A 101 -30.25 2.01 -7.36
N ALA A 102 -29.76 2.91 -6.50
CA ALA A 102 -29.42 4.28 -6.87
C ALA A 102 -28.02 4.36 -7.51
N LYS A 103 -27.04 3.59 -7.01
CA LYS A 103 -25.72 3.43 -7.64
C LYS A 103 -25.81 2.94 -9.08
N ALA A 104 -26.70 1.98 -9.36
CA ALA A 104 -26.90 1.41 -10.70
C ALA A 104 -27.42 2.42 -11.75
N LYS A 105 -27.94 3.58 -11.31
CA LYS A 105 -28.42 4.64 -12.21
C LYS A 105 -27.34 5.67 -12.53
N LEU A 106 -26.17 5.60 -11.90
CA LEU A 106 -25.05 6.49 -12.19
C LEU A 106 -24.35 6.02 -13.47
N PHE A 107 -23.92 6.98 -14.29
CA PHE A 107 -23.14 6.70 -15.51
C PHE A 107 -21.80 6.00 -15.19
N ALA A 108 -21.17 6.39 -14.09
CA ALA A 108 -19.99 5.74 -13.53
C ALA A 108 -19.97 5.93 -12.01
N LEU A 109 -19.36 4.98 -11.30
CA LEU A 109 -18.99 5.13 -9.89
C LEU A 109 -17.60 5.78 -9.85
N GLY A 110 -17.58 7.12 -9.91
CA GLY A 110 -16.38 7.91 -9.65
C GLY A 110 -16.18 8.17 -8.16
N TYR A 111 -15.16 8.94 -7.82
CA TYR A 111 -14.89 9.36 -6.45
C TYR A 111 -15.92 10.39 -5.97
N ALA A 112 -16.32 10.30 -4.70
CA ALA A 112 -17.22 11.26 -4.09
C ALA A 112 -16.50 12.53 -3.63
N SER A 113 -15.17 12.49 -3.46
CA SER A 113 -14.36 13.62 -3.02
C SER A 113 -12.91 13.54 -3.53
N ALA A 114 -12.20 14.68 -3.49
CA ALA A 114 -10.78 14.75 -3.84
C ALA A 114 -9.93 13.93 -2.85
N ALA A 115 -10.31 13.91 -1.57
CA ALA A 115 -9.65 13.10 -0.56
C ALA A 115 -9.76 11.59 -0.87
N GLU A 116 -10.91 11.13 -1.36
CA GLU A 116 -11.10 9.73 -1.80
C GLU A 116 -10.27 9.42 -3.05
N ALA A 117 -10.25 10.33 -4.03
CA ALA A 117 -9.41 10.18 -5.22
C ALA A 117 -7.91 10.13 -4.87
N LEU A 118 -7.46 10.97 -3.95
CA LEU A 118 -6.08 10.98 -3.44
C LEU A 118 -5.79 9.73 -2.60
N GLY A 119 -6.75 9.27 -1.80
CA GLY A 119 -6.66 8.01 -1.04
C GLY A 119 -6.36 6.84 -1.97
N GLU A 120 -7.16 6.71 -3.03
CA GLU A 120 -6.99 5.69 -4.06
C GLU A 120 -5.68 5.87 -4.84
N LYS A 121 -5.30 7.10 -5.20
CA LYS A 121 -4.04 7.37 -5.91
C LYS A 121 -2.80 6.93 -5.14
N PHE A 122 -2.82 7.06 -3.82
CA PHE A 122 -1.69 6.73 -2.94
C PHE A 122 -1.92 5.46 -2.11
N HIS A 123 -2.94 4.67 -2.46
CA HIS A 123 -3.35 3.43 -1.77
C HIS A 123 -3.51 3.60 -0.26
N VAL A 124 -3.93 4.78 0.20
CA VAL A 124 -3.94 5.18 1.61
C VAL A 124 -5.35 5.29 2.14
N SER A 125 -5.57 4.80 3.36
CA SER A 125 -6.88 4.94 4.00
C SER A 125 -7.20 6.41 4.25
N PRO A 126 -8.47 6.85 4.12
CA PRO A 126 -8.84 8.24 4.38
C PRO A 126 -8.42 8.70 5.79
N ALA A 127 -8.55 7.81 6.78
CA ALA A 127 -8.17 8.10 8.16
C ALA A 127 -6.65 8.30 8.33
N LEU A 128 -5.81 7.51 7.63
CA LEU A 128 -4.37 7.74 7.65
C LEU A 128 -4.02 9.02 6.90
N LEU A 129 -4.64 9.27 5.73
CA LEU A 129 -4.39 10.46 4.93
C LEU A 129 -4.67 11.75 5.74
N GLU A 130 -5.79 11.80 6.46
CA GLU A 130 -6.12 12.89 7.39
C GLU A 130 -5.11 13.00 8.54
N ARG A 131 -4.72 11.88 9.15
CA ARG A 131 -3.75 11.85 10.26
C ARG A 131 -2.38 12.37 9.85
N LEU A 132 -1.94 12.08 8.63
CA LEU A 132 -0.68 12.59 8.08
C LEU A 132 -0.74 14.09 7.77
N ASN A 133 -1.94 14.64 7.60
CA ASN A 133 -2.17 15.98 7.08
C ASN A 133 -3.18 16.79 7.93
N PRO A 134 -2.92 16.98 9.22
CA PRO A 134 -3.85 17.67 10.11
C PRO A 134 -4.11 19.10 9.60
N GLY A 135 -5.38 19.42 9.37
CA GLY A 135 -5.84 20.76 8.95
C GLY A 135 -5.60 21.10 7.47
N LYS A 136 -5.19 20.14 6.64
CA LYS A 136 -5.02 20.34 5.20
C LYS A 136 -6.34 20.25 4.45
N ASP A 137 -6.46 21.06 3.39
CA ASP A 137 -7.61 21.02 2.48
C ASP A 137 -7.27 20.20 1.23
N PHE A 138 -7.77 18.97 1.18
CA PHE A 138 -7.55 18.06 0.05
C PHE A 138 -8.27 18.48 -1.24
N SER A 139 -9.19 19.44 -1.17
CA SER A 139 -9.91 19.96 -2.34
C SER A 139 -9.19 21.13 -3.01
N ARG A 140 -8.07 21.59 -2.45
CA ARG A 140 -7.33 22.75 -2.93
C ARG A 140 -6.10 22.34 -3.75
N ALA A 141 -6.17 22.57 -5.07
CA ALA A 141 -4.99 22.45 -5.93
C ALA A 141 -3.86 23.37 -5.42
N GLY A 142 -2.63 22.86 -5.45
CA GLY A 142 -1.45 23.55 -4.92
C GLY A 142 -1.19 23.33 -3.42
N GLU A 143 -2.14 22.78 -2.67
CA GLU A 143 -1.90 22.42 -1.26
C GLU A 143 -0.84 21.32 -1.18
N GLN A 144 0.06 21.44 -0.20
CA GLN A 144 1.12 20.46 0.04
C GLN A 144 0.69 19.49 1.14
N ILE A 145 0.72 18.20 0.83
CA ILE A 145 0.33 17.10 1.71
C ILE A 145 1.43 16.05 1.79
N ILE A 146 1.45 15.26 2.86
CA ILE A 146 2.31 14.09 3.06
C ILE A 146 1.51 12.84 2.70
N VAL A 147 2.07 11.99 1.85
CA VAL A 147 1.41 10.78 1.32
C VAL A 147 2.39 9.61 1.30
N PRO A 148 1.89 8.36 1.29
CA PRO A 148 2.71 7.19 0.99
C PRO A 148 3.43 7.31 -0.35
N ASN A 149 4.71 6.99 -0.34
CA ASN A 149 5.53 6.99 -1.54
C ASN A 149 5.37 5.68 -2.30
N VAL A 150 4.27 5.55 -3.04
CA VAL A 150 3.92 4.33 -3.79
C VAL A 150 3.95 4.51 -5.31
N LEU A 151 4.00 5.77 -5.76
CA LEU A 151 4.06 6.11 -7.17
C LEU A 151 5.46 5.82 -7.74
N GLY A 152 5.51 5.34 -8.99
CA GLY A 152 6.78 5.05 -9.68
C GLY A 152 7.36 3.65 -9.42
N SER A 153 6.60 2.77 -8.76
CA SER A 153 6.91 1.34 -8.72
C SER A 153 6.95 0.77 -10.14
N ALA A 154 7.88 -0.17 -10.39
CA ALA A 154 8.04 -0.75 -11.72
C ALA A 154 6.74 -1.38 -12.19
N LEU A 155 6.39 -1.21 -13.47
CA LEU A 155 5.23 -1.90 -14.02
C LEU A 155 5.50 -3.40 -14.05
N LEU A 156 4.51 -4.17 -13.59
CA LEU A 156 4.54 -5.62 -13.77
C LEU A 156 4.60 -5.94 -15.27
N PRO A 157 5.39 -6.95 -15.68
CA PRO A 157 5.48 -7.33 -17.08
C PRO A 157 4.11 -7.77 -17.63
N LEU A 158 3.83 -7.40 -18.88
CA LEU A 158 2.64 -7.86 -19.59
C LEU A 158 2.79 -9.35 -19.94
N GLY A 159 1.77 -10.14 -19.62
CA GLY A 159 1.74 -11.58 -19.85
C GLY A 159 2.15 -12.40 -18.62
N GLY A 160 1.36 -13.42 -18.30
CA GLY A 160 1.53 -14.25 -17.11
C GLY A 160 0.28 -15.06 -16.79
N THR A 161 0.38 -15.93 -15.80
CA THR A 161 -0.74 -16.74 -15.30
C THR A 161 -1.20 -16.17 -13.97
N ILE A 162 -2.50 -15.94 -13.84
CA ILE A 162 -3.10 -15.58 -12.54
C ILE A 162 -3.45 -16.87 -11.82
N VAL A 163 -2.87 -17.08 -10.64
CA VAL A 163 -3.22 -18.18 -9.73
C VAL A 163 -4.11 -17.63 -8.63
N VAL A 164 -5.30 -18.23 -8.50
CA VAL A 164 -6.24 -17.95 -7.41
C VAL A 164 -6.20 -19.09 -6.41
N ASP A 165 -5.61 -18.85 -5.25
CA ASP A 165 -5.64 -19.80 -4.13
C ASP A 165 -6.74 -19.39 -3.15
N LYS A 166 -7.84 -20.14 -3.16
CA LYS A 166 -8.99 -19.91 -2.27
C LYS A 166 -8.69 -20.21 -0.80
N SER A 167 -7.79 -21.16 -0.53
CA SER A 167 -7.42 -21.53 0.84
C SER A 167 -6.55 -20.45 1.48
N ALA A 168 -5.62 -19.90 0.70
CA ALA A 168 -4.76 -18.80 1.11
C ALA A 168 -5.44 -17.42 0.95
N ARG A 169 -6.56 -17.35 0.21
CA ARG A 169 -7.27 -16.11 -0.18
C ARG A 169 -6.34 -15.12 -0.89
N THR A 170 -5.52 -15.64 -1.80
CA THR A 170 -4.57 -14.84 -2.56
C THR A 170 -4.85 -14.91 -4.04
N LEU A 171 -4.48 -13.82 -4.72
CA LEU A 171 -4.37 -13.75 -6.16
C LEU A 171 -2.91 -13.43 -6.46
N THR A 172 -2.24 -14.31 -7.18
CA THR A 172 -0.82 -14.19 -7.50
C THR A 172 -0.64 -14.12 -9.00
N LEU A 173 0.13 -13.14 -9.48
CA LEU A 173 0.60 -13.15 -10.85
C LEU A 173 1.91 -13.95 -10.92
N LEU A 174 1.96 -14.93 -11.82
CA LEU A 174 3.17 -15.65 -12.16
C LEU A 174 3.67 -15.17 -13.52
N GLY A 175 4.98 -14.92 -13.62
CA GLY A 175 5.64 -14.64 -14.88
C GLY A 175 5.56 -15.84 -15.84
N SER A 176 5.93 -15.63 -17.10
CA SER A 176 5.88 -16.62 -18.17
C SER A 176 6.72 -17.88 -17.92
N ALA A 177 7.68 -17.85 -16.97
CA ALA A 177 8.46 -19.00 -16.52
C ALA A 177 7.94 -19.67 -15.24
N GLY A 178 6.79 -19.26 -14.70
CA GLY A 178 6.16 -19.83 -13.49
C GLY A 178 6.68 -19.28 -12.16
N GLY A 179 7.63 -18.35 -12.16
CA GLY A 179 8.07 -17.62 -10.96
C GLY A 179 7.14 -16.47 -10.59
N HIS A 180 7.13 -16.07 -9.31
CA HIS A 180 6.45 -14.85 -8.87
C HIS A 180 7.06 -13.63 -9.56
N VAL A 181 6.21 -12.71 -10.04
CA VAL A 181 6.61 -11.38 -10.52
C VAL A 181 6.54 -10.35 -9.41
#